data_AF-A0A9Q4FIB1-F1
#
_entry.id   AF-A0A9Q4FIB1-F1
#
_cell.length_a   1.000
_cell.length_b   1.000
_cell.length_c   1.000
_cell.angle_alpha   90.00
_cell.angle_beta   90.00
_cell.angle_gamma   90.00
#
_symmetry.space_group_name_H-M   'P 1'
#
loop_
_entity.id
_entity.type
_entity.pdbx_description
1 polymer ?
#
loop_
_entity_poly.entity_id
_entity_poly.type
_entity_poly.pdbx_seq_one_letter_code
_entity_poly.pdbx_strand_id
1 'polypeptide(L)'
;MNTYNENLQETVNKTLADLLAQQNLLKSSQIANDYSLYYAQEAQISTDDALHDLNRVRDLNTQVNDLSELNENAVNTLLLSATMSNTDISTSTTNMATAAANVNIAAIAINALSSGIGSAFNSAYASMLGTDLYKHVQQANSLINEVANDAEEVSRWAMETSSKTSEVVTQAVLQQTADVKARIDGLLKITQAALDTSSAQVTAAKAAAATTVQQERQVEGEVQDINTQLDANRLAYDRTNRQLNLGLHIHVHHDSSLYVSFDGLPPSAPVFRAEKVIEGSIPAAAPVYFLTLLPQDQMATFSVEQAQQLFITKPEGTFQEVKATRGKPLKVALEVDVNNVRVKHGAPYVAYLYMEFSKQYRHFIGDFSDVLSSPSAPFTPAMHLPLATASTHETVAPLNDEGLLTTLHFTATGFKRELAGLEFRCILIEDDPKHRIGFMRSPDFPKAPIYFNVEIAQQVAPANYTTAERVAGSKPGKKKASDVISEDEVLEDIGESIAEGTVQHYTVEIDTTTTDNFGNLLRQGVSYRPYILTLVNSGNNEHSDAYISVLSDKLDSLKLESRTSSLR
;
A
#
# COMPACT_ATOMS: atom_id res chain seq x y z
N MET A 1 -44.60 -35.63 29.61
CA MET A 1 -43.19 -35.28 29.32
C MET A 1 -43.03 -34.67 27.93
N ASN A 2 -43.88 -35.03 26.96
CA ASN A 2 -43.84 -34.52 25.57
C ASN A 2 -43.82 -32.99 25.47
N THR A 3 -44.69 -32.30 26.21
CA THR A 3 -44.73 -30.81 26.21
C THR A 3 -43.45 -30.16 26.73
N TYR A 4 -42.70 -30.82 27.62
CA TYR A 4 -41.43 -30.29 28.13
C TYR A 4 -40.30 -30.47 27.10
N ASN A 5 -40.25 -31.64 26.44
CA ASN A 5 -39.26 -31.90 25.39
C ASN A 5 -39.51 -31.03 24.15
N GLU A 6 -40.77 -30.83 23.77
CA GLU A 6 -41.17 -29.92 22.69
C GLU A 6 -40.76 -28.47 23.02
N ASN A 7 -41.10 -27.97 24.22
CA ASN A 7 -40.71 -26.62 24.65
C ASN A 7 -39.18 -26.45 24.73
N LEU A 8 -38.46 -27.48 25.19
CA LEU A 8 -37.00 -27.47 25.24
C LEU A 8 -36.41 -27.43 23.82
N GLN A 9 -36.89 -28.29 22.92
CA GLN A 9 -36.44 -28.33 21.53
C GLN A 9 -36.73 -27.00 20.82
N GLU A 10 -37.91 -26.41 21.01
CA GLU A 10 -38.26 -25.09 20.46
C GLU A 10 -37.33 -23.99 20.99
N THR A 11 -37.05 -24.00 22.30
CA THR A 11 -36.14 -23.02 22.92
C THR A 11 -34.71 -23.17 22.42
N VAL A 12 -34.21 -24.40 22.27
CA VAL A 12 -32.87 -24.69 21.74
C VAL A 12 -32.78 -24.30 20.27
N ASN A 13 -33.78 -24.66 19.46
CA ASN A 13 -33.87 -24.26 18.05
C ASN A 13 -33.80 -22.74 17.91
N LYS A 14 -34.60 -22.02 18.70
CA LYS A 14 -34.62 -20.55 18.69
C LYS A 14 -33.28 -19.96 19.12
N THR A 15 -32.69 -20.46 20.21
CA THR A 15 -31.41 -19.95 20.71
C THR A 15 -30.28 -20.15 19.70
N LEU A 16 -30.18 -21.34 19.09
CA LEU A 16 -29.19 -21.63 18.06
C LEU A 16 -29.44 -20.80 16.79
N ALA A 17 -30.70 -20.62 16.38
CA ALA A 17 -31.06 -19.77 15.26
C ALA A 17 -30.72 -18.29 15.49
N ASP A 18 -31.00 -17.75 16.67
CA ASP A 18 -30.68 -16.37 17.05
C ASP A 18 -29.16 -16.14 17.06
N LEU A 19 -28.38 -17.11 17.60
CA LEU A 19 -26.91 -17.06 17.56
C LEU A 19 -26.36 -17.11 16.14
N LEU A 20 -26.91 -17.96 15.27
CA LEU A 20 -26.52 -18.03 13.84
C LEU A 20 -26.90 -16.77 13.08
N ALA A 21 -28.08 -16.19 13.34
CA ALA A 21 -28.51 -14.93 12.75
C ALA A 21 -27.55 -13.79 13.15
N GLN A 22 -27.19 -13.72 14.43
CA GLN A 22 -26.20 -12.76 14.91
C GLN A 22 -24.81 -13.02 14.29
N GLN A 23 -24.41 -14.28 14.12
CA GLN A 23 -23.15 -14.62 13.46
C GLN A 23 -23.13 -14.16 12.00
N ASN A 24 -24.23 -14.33 11.26
CA ASN A 24 -24.35 -13.86 9.88
C ASN A 24 -24.33 -12.33 9.79
N LEU A 25 -24.98 -11.63 10.72
CA LEU A 25 -24.90 -10.18 10.83
C LEU A 25 -23.46 -9.72 11.08
N LEU A 26 -22.77 -10.33 12.04
CA LEU A 26 -21.36 -10.01 12.35
C LEU A 26 -20.43 -10.31 11.17
N LYS A 27 -20.64 -11.40 10.43
CA LYS A 27 -19.88 -11.69 9.19
C LYS A 27 -20.12 -10.62 8.12
N SER A 28 -21.36 -10.18 7.94
CA SER A 28 -21.67 -9.10 6.99
C SER A 28 -20.99 -7.79 7.41
N SER A 29 -21.00 -7.46 8.70
CA SER A 29 -20.30 -6.28 9.21
C SER A 29 -18.78 -6.43 9.13
N GLN A 30 -18.24 -7.63 9.34
CA GLN A 30 -16.81 -7.93 9.16
C GLN A 30 -16.39 -7.62 7.73
N ILE A 31 -17.13 -8.08 6.74
CA ILE A 31 -16.86 -7.81 5.33
C ILE A 31 -16.84 -6.29 5.06
N ALA A 32 -17.85 -5.56 5.55
CA ALA A 32 -17.91 -4.09 5.36
C ALA A 32 -16.72 -3.35 6.02
N ASN A 33 -16.29 -3.80 7.20
CA ASN A 33 -15.17 -3.20 7.91
C ASN A 33 -13.81 -3.60 7.31
N ASP A 34 -13.69 -4.82 6.78
CA ASP A 34 -12.52 -5.27 6.02
C ASP A 34 -12.30 -4.36 4.79
N TYR A 35 -13.37 -4.03 4.04
CA TYR A 35 -13.30 -3.05 2.95
C TYR A 35 -12.89 -1.67 3.45
N SER A 36 -13.52 -1.22 4.54
CA SER A 36 -13.23 0.10 5.12
C SER A 36 -11.76 0.21 5.54
N LEU A 37 -11.19 -0.87 6.11
CA LEU A 37 -9.78 -0.93 6.51
C LEU A 37 -8.86 -0.86 5.30
N TYR A 38 -9.16 -1.64 4.27
CA TYR A 38 -8.40 -1.63 3.02
C TYR A 38 -8.33 -0.24 2.37
N TYR A 39 -9.48 0.45 2.24
CA TYR A 39 -9.50 1.81 1.69
C TYR A 39 -8.89 2.87 2.63
N ALA A 40 -8.99 2.69 3.94
CA ALA A 40 -8.33 3.58 4.90
C ALA A 40 -6.80 3.48 4.82
N GLN A 41 -6.28 2.26 4.68
CA GLN A 41 -4.85 2.02 4.49
C GLN A 41 -4.34 2.59 3.16
N GLU A 42 -5.10 2.47 2.08
CA GLU A 42 -4.81 3.14 0.81
C GLU A 42 -4.72 4.66 0.98
N ALA A 43 -5.73 5.28 1.59
CA ALA A 43 -5.76 6.72 1.81
C ALA A 43 -4.54 7.20 2.62
N GLN A 44 -4.11 6.40 3.60
CA GLN A 44 -2.90 6.69 4.36
C GLN A 44 -1.64 6.59 3.50
N ILE A 45 -1.50 5.54 2.68
CA ILE A 45 -0.36 5.38 1.76
C ILE A 45 -0.29 6.56 0.78
N SER A 46 -1.40 6.90 0.14
CA SER A 46 -1.47 8.00 -0.83
C SER A 46 -1.10 9.34 -0.19
N THR A 47 -1.56 9.60 1.04
CA THR A 47 -1.27 10.83 1.76
C THR A 47 0.20 10.90 2.21
N ASP A 48 0.79 9.78 2.63
CA ASP A 48 2.21 9.72 3.02
C ASP A 48 3.14 9.90 1.82
N ASP A 49 2.82 9.30 0.67
CA ASP A 49 3.54 9.50 -0.60
C ASP A 49 3.51 10.98 -1.01
N ALA A 50 2.33 11.61 -0.97
CA ALA A 50 2.20 13.04 -1.26
C ALA A 50 2.99 13.92 -0.27
N LEU A 51 3.01 13.55 1.02
CA LEU A 51 3.80 14.25 2.04
C LEU A 51 5.31 14.10 1.79
N HIS A 52 5.77 12.91 1.39
CA HIS A 52 7.16 12.66 1.05
C HIS A 52 7.62 13.55 -0.12
N ASP A 53 6.82 13.64 -1.19
CA ASP A 53 7.11 14.50 -2.33
C ASP A 53 7.14 15.99 -1.96
N LEU A 54 6.20 16.45 -1.13
CA LEU A 54 6.18 17.82 -0.62
C LEU A 54 7.38 18.14 0.27
N ASN A 55 7.83 17.20 1.10
CA ASN A 55 9.05 17.38 1.89
C ASN A 55 10.28 17.57 0.98
N ARG A 56 10.40 16.78 -0.09
CA ARG A 56 11.49 16.93 -1.07
C ARG A 56 11.47 18.31 -1.73
N VAL A 57 10.29 18.82 -2.09
CA VAL A 57 10.15 20.18 -2.66
C VAL A 57 10.53 21.25 -1.63
N ARG A 58 10.09 21.12 -0.38
CA ARG A 58 10.48 22.05 0.70
C ARG A 58 11.99 22.06 0.89
N ASP A 59 12.63 20.89 0.96
CA ASP A 59 14.08 20.78 1.20
C ASP A 59 14.88 21.44 0.07
N LEU A 60 14.43 21.30 -1.19
CA LEU A 60 15.01 22.02 -2.32
C LEU A 60 14.85 23.54 -2.15
N ASN A 61 13.66 24.02 -1.79
CA ASN A 61 13.40 25.45 -1.59
C ASN A 61 14.21 26.03 -0.43
N THR A 62 14.43 25.27 0.65
CA THR A 62 15.32 25.67 1.74
C THR A 62 16.74 25.89 1.24
N GLN A 63 17.31 24.93 0.51
CA GLN A 63 18.65 25.05 -0.05
C GLN A 63 18.80 26.27 -0.98
N VAL A 64 17.79 26.51 -1.83
CA VAL A 64 17.78 27.67 -2.75
C VAL A 64 17.68 28.99 -1.99
N ASN A 65 16.89 29.05 -0.92
CA ASN A 65 16.76 30.25 -0.09
C ASN A 65 18.06 30.55 0.66
N ASP A 66 18.67 29.54 1.28
CA ASP A 66 19.95 29.68 1.99
C ASP A 66 21.05 30.25 1.08
N LEU A 67 21.13 29.77 -0.17
CA LEU A 67 22.05 30.32 -1.17
C LEU A 67 21.73 31.77 -1.54
N SER A 68 20.45 32.16 -1.55
CA SER A 68 20.02 33.52 -1.87
C SER A 68 20.39 34.50 -0.76
N GLU A 69 20.26 34.09 0.51
CA GLU A 69 20.72 34.87 1.67
C GLU A 69 22.25 35.09 1.65
N LEU A 70 23.02 34.06 1.29
CA LEU A 70 24.47 34.19 1.14
C LEU A 70 24.85 35.20 0.04
N ASN A 71 24.15 35.17 -1.09
CA ASN A 71 24.36 36.13 -2.18
C ASN A 71 23.98 37.57 -1.78
N GLU A 72 22.93 37.73 -0.99
CA GLU A 72 22.53 39.04 -0.46
C GLU A 72 23.62 39.63 0.44
N ASN A 73 24.18 38.83 1.35
CA ASN A 73 25.28 39.26 2.20
C ASN A 73 26.52 39.67 1.38
N ALA A 74 26.83 38.92 0.32
CA ALA A 74 27.94 39.24 -0.57
C ALA A 74 27.71 40.57 -1.32
N VAL A 75 26.50 40.82 -1.85
CA VAL A 75 26.22 42.07 -2.57
C VAL A 75 26.12 43.28 -1.65
N ASN A 76 25.64 43.11 -0.41
CA ASN A 76 25.67 44.15 0.62
C ASN A 76 27.11 44.60 0.90
N THR A 77 28.04 43.65 1.01
CA THR A 77 29.47 43.93 1.19
C THR A 77 30.07 44.64 -0.03
N LEU A 78 29.70 44.20 -1.24
CA LEU A 78 30.15 44.83 -2.49
C LEU A 78 29.65 46.28 -2.61
N LEU A 79 28.39 46.55 -2.26
CA LEU A 79 27.81 47.90 -2.29
C LEU A 79 28.52 48.84 -1.32
N LEU A 80 28.86 48.35 -0.13
CA LEU A 80 29.64 49.13 0.85
C LEU A 80 31.01 49.50 0.28
N SER A 81 31.73 48.53 -0.30
CA SER A 81 33.05 48.76 -0.90
C SER A 81 33.00 49.73 -2.09
N ALA A 82 32.00 49.61 -2.96
CA ALA A 82 31.78 50.51 -4.09
C ALA A 82 31.47 51.94 -3.62
N THR A 83 30.69 52.09 -2.55
CA THR A 83 30.34 53.40 -1.95
C THR A 83 31.57 54.09 -1.35
N MET A 84 32.38 53.35 -0.60
CA MET A 84 33.63 53.86 -0.03
C MET A 84 34.60 54.29 -1.15
N SER A 85 34.80 53.43 -2.15
CA SER A 85 35.68 53.73 -3.29
C SER A 85 35.24 54.99 -4.04
N ASN A 86 33.93 55.16 -4.26
CA ASN A 86 33.40 56.35 -4.92
C ASN A 86 33.61 57.63 -4.10
N THR A 87 33.46 57.54 -2.79
CA THR A 87 33.69 58.66 -1.87
C THR A 87 35.16 59.08 -1.90
N ASP A 88 36.07 58.13 -1.74
CA ASP A 88 37.52 58.39 -1.71
C ASP A 88 38.04 58.98 -3.02
N ILE A 89 37.59 58.44 -4.16
CA ILE A 89 38.01 58.92 -5.49
C ILE A 89 37.42 60.29 -5.83
N SER A 90 36.18 60.58 -5.40
CA SER A 90 35.58 61.91 -5.54
C SER A 90 36.35 62.97 -4.72
N THR A 91 36.72 62.63 -3.48
CA THR A 91 37.58 63.47 -2.65
C THR A 91 38.98 63.64 -3.26
N SER A 92 39.59 62.57 -3.74
CA SER A 92 40.91 62.60 -4.39
C SER A 92 40.90 63.50 -5.64
N THR A 93 39.86 63.39 -6.46
CA THR A 93 39.67 64.23 -7.66
C THR A 93 39.60 65.71 -7.29
N THR A 94 38.82 66.05 -6.26
CA THR A 94 38.70 67.44 -5.77
C THR A 94 40.02 67.98 -5.23
N ASN A 95 40.74 67.19 -4.44
CA ASN A 95 42.02 67.56 -3.86
C ASN A 95 43.10 67.72 -4.94
N MET A 96 43.16 66.82 -5.92
CA MET A 96 44.11 66.89 -7.03
C MET A 96 43.82 68.09 -7.94
N ALA A 97 42.56 68.38 -8.25
CA ALA A 97 42.19 69.57 -9.02
C ALA A 97 42.61 70.86 -8.30
N THR A 98 42.41 70.92 -6.98
CA THR A 98 42.84 72.05 -6.14
C THR A 98 44.37 72.19 -6.11
N ALA A 99 45.10 71.07 -5.94
CA ALA A 99 46.55 71.05 -5.96
C ALA A 99 47.11 71.51 -7.31
N ALA A 100 46.57 71.01 -8.43
CA ALA A 100 46.97 71.41 -9.77
C ALA A 100 46.71 72.91 -10.02
N ALA A 101 45.58 73.44 -9.56
CA ALA A 101 45.29 74.87 -9.64
C ALA A 101 46.32 75.71 -8.86
N ASN A 102 46.66 75.30 -7.63
CA ASN A 102 47.66 75.98 -6.81
C ASN A 102 49.07 75.93 -7.43
N VAL A 103 49.48 74.78 -7.97
CA VAL A 103 50.77 74.64 -8.67
C VAL A 103 50.81 75.54 -9.91
N ASN A 104 49.72 75.61 -10.68
CA ASN A 104 49.66 76.49 -11.84
C ASN A 104 49.75 77.97 -11.47
N ILE A 105 49.07 78.40 -10.40
CA ILE A 105 49.19 79.77 -9.87
C ILE A 105 50.63 80.07 -9.46
N ALA A 106 51.29 79.14 -8.77
CA ALA A 106 52.69 79.29 -8.39
C ALA A 106 53.62 79.37 -9.62
N ALA A 107 53.43 78.51 -10.62
CA ALA A 107 54.21 78.53 -11.86
C ALA A 107 54.05 79.86 -12.62
N ILE A 108 52.83 80.40 -12.72
CA ILE A 108 52.56 81.72 -13.32
C ILE A 108 53.32 82.82 -12.56
N ALA A 109 53.32 82.80 -11.22
CA ALA A 109 54.04 83.77 -10.41
C ALA A 109 55.57 83.69 -10.61
N ILE A 110 56.12 82.48 -10.71
CA ILE A 110 57.55 82.25 -11.00
C ILE A 110 57.89 82.76 -12.41
N ASN A 111 57.06 82.49 -13.41
CA ASN A 111 57.23 83.00 -14.77
C ASN A 111 57.20 84.54 -14.83
N ALA A 112 56.30 85.16 -14.05
CA ALA A 112 56.26 86.62 -13.93
C ALA A 112 57.54 87.18 -13.30
N LEU A 113 58.09 86.51 -12.27
CA LEU A 113 59.36 86.88 -11.66
C LEU A 113 60.54 86.73 -12.63
N SER A 114 60.60 85.62 -13.37
CA SER A 114 61.58 85.39 -14.44
C SER A 114 61.54 86.52 -15.46
N SER A 115 60.35 86.89 -15.95
CA SER A 115 60.20 88.01 -16.88
C SER A 115 60.68 89.34 -16.29
N GLY A 116 60.39 89.61 -15.01
CA GLY A 116 60.85 90.81 -14.32
C GLY A 116 62.38 90.88 -14.21
N ILE A 117 63.02 89.74 -13.91
CA ILE A 117 64.48 89.64 -13.79
C ILE A 117 65.16 89.68 -15.16
N GLY A 118 64.55 89.10 -16.20
CA GLY A 118 65.01 89.26 -17.58
C GLY A 118 65.05 90.74 -18.01
N SER A 119 64.02 91.52 -17.63
CA SER A 119 64.00 92.97 -17.85
C SER A 119 65.11 93.70 -17.06
N ALA A 120 65.31 93.32 -15.79
CA ALA A 120 66.39 93.87 -14.97
C ALA A 120 67.79 93.53 -15.53
N PHE A 121 67.98 92.32 -16.06
CA PHE A 121 69.20 91.88 -16.73
C PHE A 121 69.48 92.72 -17.98
N ASN A 122 68.48 92.93 -18.85
CA ASN A 122 68.62 93.79 -20.02
C ASN A 122 69.02 95.23 -19.63
N SER A 123 68.46 95.76 -18.54
CA SER A 123 68.81 97.07 -18.01
C SER A 123 70.24 97.12 -17.46
N ALA A 124 70.66 96.10 -16.69
CA ALA A 124 72.00 95.99 -16.14
C ALA A 124 73.07 95.80 -17.22
N TYR A 125 72.77 95.01 -18.26
CA TYR A 125 73.60 94.83 -19.44
C TYR A 125 73.87 96.16 -20.16
N ALA A 126 72.84 96.98 -20.33
CA ALA A 126 72.95 98.27 -21.00
C ALA A 126 73.69 99.34 -20.18
N SER A 127 73.65 99.27 -18.84
CA SER A 127 74.10 100.37 -17.96
C SER A 127 75.36 100.08 -17.14
N MET A 128 75.67 98.81 -16.85
CA MET A 128 76.67 98.42 -15.83
C MET A 128 77.57 97.25 -16.26
N LEU A 129 77.77 97.09 -17.58
CA LEU A 129 78.55 95.99 -18.16
C LEU A 129 79.96 95.89 -17.54
N GLY A 130 80.34 94.69 -17.11
CA GLY A 130 81.66 94.41 -16.53
C GLY A 130 81.78 94.58 -15.01
N THR A 131 80.73 95.07 -14.34
CA THR A 131 80.67 95.15 -12.87
C THR A 131 80.30 93.82 -12.22
N ASP A 132 80.60 93.65 -10.92
CA ASP A 132 80.14 92.47 -10.18
C ASP A 132 78.63 92.43 -10.04
N LEU A 133 77.96 93.59 -10.00
CA LEU A 133 76.49 93.66 -10.00
C LEU A 133 75.90 93.06 -11.29
N TYR A 134 76.49 93.36 -12.45
CA TYR A 134 76.09 92.75 -13.72
C TYR A 134 76.22 91.21 -13.68
N LYS A 135 77.33 90.68 -13.15
CA LYS A 135 77.53 89.22 -13.02
C LYS A 135 76.49 88.58 -12.09
N HIS A 136 76.15 89.22 -10.98
CA HIS A 136 75.13 88.72 -10.07
C HIS A 136 73.72 88.72 -10.69
N VAL A 137 73.34 89.77 -11.44
CA VAL A 137 72.05 89.81 -12.16
C VAL A 137 72.01 88.77 -13.28
N GLN A 138 73.12 88.54 -13.99
CA GLN A 138 73.24 87.47 -14.99
C GLN A 138 73.02 86.08 -14.39
N GLN A 139 73.67 85.80 -13.25
CA GLN A 139 73.50 84.54 -12.52
C GLN A 139 72.07 84.34 -12.03
N ALA A 140 71.47 85.40 -11.45
CA ALA A 140 70.08 85.36 -11.01
C ALA A 140 69.11 85.09 -12.17
N ASN A 141 69.31 85.73 -13.32
CA ASN A 141 68.50 85.49 -14.52
C ASN A 141 68.63 84.04 -15.02
N SER A 142 69.84 83.48 -15.03
CA SER A 142 70.05 82.08 -15.44
C SER A 142 69.32 81.10 -14.52
N LEU A 143 69.50 81.24 -13.20
CA LEU A 143 68.90 80.33 -12.22
C LEU A 143 67.37 80.44 -12.21
N ILE A 144 66.82 81.65 -12.34
CA ILE A 144 65.37 81.84 -12.30
C ILE A 144 64.69 81.40 -13.59
N ASN A 145 65.39 81.45 -14.73
CA ASN A 145 64.89 80.86 -15.98
C ASN A 145 64.87 79.32 -15.93
N GLU A 146 65.84 78.69 -15.26
CA GLU A 146 65.83 77.25 -15.01
C GLU A 146 64.66 76.86 -14.10
N VAL A 147 64.48 77.56 -12.97
CA VAL A 147 63.35 77.35 -12.05
C VAL A 147 62.00 77.61 -12.73
N ALA A 148 61.92 78.58 -13.65
CA ALA A 148 60.71 78.86 -14.42
C ALA A 148 60.33 77.70 -15.37
N ASN A 149 61.31 77.13 -16.07
CA ASN A 149 61.10 75.95 -16.91
C ASN A 149 60.65 74.74 -16.08
N ASP A 150 61.31 74.49 -14.95
CA ASP A 150 60.93 73.40 -14.03
C ASP A 150 59.51 73.60 -13.48
N ALA A 151 59.13 74.84 -13.15
CA ALA A 151 57.79 75.16 -12.66
C ALA A 151 56.70 74.91 -13.71
N GLU A 152 56.98 75.18 -15.00
CA GLU A 152 56.07 74.86 -16.09
C GLU A 152 55.90 73.34 -16.26
N GLU A 153 56.99 72.58 -16.19
CA GLU A 153 56.94 71.11 -16.27
C GLU A 153 56.16 70.51 -15.10
N VAL A 154 56.40 70.97 -13.86
CA VAL A 154 55.67 70.53 -12.67
C VAL A 154 54.18 70.89 -12.76
N SER A 155 53.84 72.06 -13.31
CA SER A 155 52.44 72.44 -13.58
C SER A 155 51.78 71.48 -14.58
N ARG A 156 52.49 71.11 -15.65
CA ARG A 156 51.99 70.14 -16.64
C ARG A 156 51.76 68.76 -16.01
N TRP A 157 52.69 68.26 -15.20
CA TRP A 157 52.51 66.98 -14.49
C TRP A 157 51.36 67.01 -13.50
N ALA A 158 51.16 68.13 -12.80
CA ALA A 158 50.02 68.30 -11.88
C ALA A 158 48.68 68.26 -12.64
N MET A 159 48.58 68.94 -13.79
CA MET A 159 47.39 68.87 -14.64
C MET A 159 47.15 67.47 -15.22
N GLU A 160 48.19 66.77 -15.67
CA GLU A 160 48.10 65.40 -16.17
C GLU A 160 47.63 64.43 -15.06
N THR A 161 48.18 64.57 -13.85
CA THR A 161 47.81 63.75 -12.69
C THR A 161 46.35 63.99 -12.30
N SER A 162 45.89 65.25 -12.29
CA SER A 162 44.49 65.59 -12.06
C SER A 162 43.56 64.98 -13.11
N SER A 163 43.94 65.03 -14.40
CA SER A 163 43.19 64.42 -15.49
C SER A 163 43.06 62.91 -15.31
N LYS A 164 44.18 62.20 -15.09
CA LYS A 164 44.18 60.74 -14.86
C LYS A 164 43.35 60.32 -13.65
N THR A 165 43.32 61.16 -12.60
CA THR A 165 42.51 60.89 -11.40
C THR A 165 41.01 61.01 -11.70
N SER A 166 40.64 61.96 -12.57
CA SER A 166 39.24 62.18 -12.98
C SER A 166 38.71 61.10 -13.95
N GLU A 167 39.59 60.32 -14.59
CA GLU A 167 39.20 59.22 -15.47
C GLU A 167 38.66 58.00 -14.72
N VAL A 168 38.83 57.92 -13.39
CA VAL A 168 38.41 56.75 -12.62
C VAL A 168 36.88 56.76 -12.41
N VAL A 169 36.17 55.84 -13.09
CA VAL A 169 34.69 55.83 -13.19
C VAL A 169 34.00 55.05 -12.05
N THR A 170 34.21 55.43 -10.79
CA THR A 170 33.59 54.75 -9.63
C THR A 170 32.08 54.91 -9.54
N GLN A 171 31.54 56.01 -10.04
CA GLN A 171 30.10 56.29 -10.00
C GLN A 171 29.30 55.25 -10.79
N ALA A 172 29.83 54.81 -11.94
CA ALA A 172 29.19 53.77 -12.76
C ALA A 172 29.23 52.40 -12.08
N VAL A 173 30.35 52.06 -11.43
CA VAL A 173 30.48 50.82 -10.65
C VAL A 173 29.50 50.80 -9.48
N LEU A 174 29.33 51.94 -8.78
CA LEU A 174 28.35 52.09 -7.70
C LEU A 174 26.92 51.86 -8.21
N GLN A 175 26.54 52.49 -9.33
CA GLN A 175 25.22 52.31 -9.93
C GLN A 175 24.96 50.87 -10.35
N GLN A 176 25.91 50.23 -11.04
CA GLN A 176 25.78 48.83 -11.44
C GLN A 176 25.65 47.90 -10.22
N THR A 177 26.42 48.17 -9.16
CA THR A 177 26.34 47.39 -7.92
C THR A 177 24.97 47.54 -7.26
N ALA A 178 24.41 48.75 -7.25
CA ALA A 178 23.07 49.01 -6.74
C ALA A 178 21.98 48.26 -7.55
N ASP A 179 22.11 48.20 -8.88
CA ASP A 179 21.21 47.44 -9.74
C ASP A 179 21.31 45.92 -9.49
N VAL A 180 22.52 45.38 -9.31
CA VAL A 180 22.72 43.97 -8.95
C VAL A 180 22.10 43.69 -7.58
N LYS A 181 22.27 44.57 -6.59
CA LYS A 181 21.63 44.43 -5.29
C LYS A 181 20.11 44.35 -5.43
N ALA A 182 19.50 45.27 -6.18
CA ALA A 182 18.05 45.28 -6.36
C ALA A 182 17.53 43.96 -6.97
N ARG A 183 18.29 43.36 -7.88
CA ARG A 183 17.95 42.05 -8.48
C ARG A 183 18.10 40.90 -7.49
N ILE A 184 19.16 40.89 -6.67
CA ILE A 184 19.38 39.86 -5.64
C ILE A 184 18.31 39.98 -4.54
N ASP A 185 17.97 41.18 -4.09
CA ASP A 185 16.87 41.42 -3.15
C ASP A 185 15.54 40.90 -3.72
N GLY A 186 15.33 41.07 -5.03
CA GLY A 186 14.16 40.53 -5.74
C GLY A 186 14.14 38.99 -5.76
N LEU A 187 15.30 38.36 -6.03
CA LEU A 187 15.44 36.90 -6.00
C LEU A 187 15.16 36.35 -4.60
N LEU A 188 15.76 36.94 -3.56
CA LEU A 188 15.54 36.52 -2.17
C LEU A 188 14.06 36.58 -1.77
N LYS A 189 13.34 37.63 -2.18
CA LYS A 189 11.89 37.71 -1.93
C LYS A 189 11.12 36.56 -2.59
N ILE A 190 11.49 36.19 -3.82
CA ILE A 190 10.83 35.10 -4.55
C ILE A 190 11.15 33.75 -3.90
N THR A 191 12.40 33.50 -3.52
CA THR A 191 12.81 32.25 -2.88
C THR A 191 12.19 32.10 -1.50
N GLN A 192 12.12 33.18 -0.72
CA GLN A 192 11.45 33.19 0.57
C GLN A 192 9.96 32.87 0.44
N ALA A 193 9.27 33.50 -0.53
CA ALA A 193 7.86 33.22 -0.77
C ALA A 193 7.61 31.76 -1.21
N ALA A 194 8.52 31.16 -1.99
CA ALA A 194 8.45 29.76 -2.39
C ALA A 194 8.68 28.81 -1.19
N LEU A 195 9.65 29.13 -0.33
CA LEU A 195 9.91 28.40 0.91
C LEU A 195 8.71 28.47 1.87
N ASP A 196 8.13 29.66 2.07
CA ASP A 196 6.95 29.86 2.91
C ASP A 196 5.76 29.05 2.39
N THR A 197 5.52 29.08 1.07
CA THR A 197 4.44 28.33 0.42
C THR A 197 4.62 26.82 0.61
N SER A 198 5.80 26.29 0.30
CA SER A 198 6.08 24.85 0.47
C SER A 198 6.06 24.40 1.94
N SER A 199 6.50 25.27 2.87
CA SER A 199 6.42 25.00 4.31
C SER A 199 4.98 24.95 4.83
N ALA A 200 4.12 25.84 4.33
CA ALA A 200 2.68 25.82 4.62
C ALA A 200 2.02 24.55 4.05
N GLN A 201 2.36 24.15 2.82
CA GLN A 201 1.87 22.92 2.20
C GLN A 201 2.28 21.67 2.98
N VAL A 202 3.54 21.56 3.40
CA VAL A 202 4.00 20.44 4.25
C VAL A 202 3.25 20.42 5.59
N THR A 203 3.00 21.57 6.20
CA THR A 203 2.26 21.64 7.47
C THR A 203 0.82 21.16 7.29
N ALA A 204 0.15 21.58 6.22
CA ALA A 204 -1.19 21.12 5.88
C ALA A 204 -1.22 19.61 5.57
N ALA A 205 -0.26 19.12 4.79
CA ALA A 205 -0.14 17.70 4.45
C ALA A 205 0.14 16.82 5.69
N LYS A 206 0.96 17.29 6.64
CA LYS A 206 1.17 16.60 7.93
C LYS A 206 -0.13 16.50 8.74
N ALA A 207 -0.94 17.55 8.76
CA ALA A 207 -2.24 17.53 9.45
C ALA A 207 -3.22 16.57 8.76
N ALA A 208 -3.22 16.51 7.42
CA ALA A 208 -3.99 15.56 6.66
C ALA A 208 -3.53 14.11 6.93
N ALA A 209 -2.22 13.85 6.89
CA ALA A 209 -1.64 12.53 7.20
C ALA A 209 -1.98 12.06 8.62
N ALA A 210 -1.95 12.97 9.60
CA ALA A 210 -2.38 12.63 10.97
C ALA A 210 -3.87 12.23 11.02
N THR A 211 -4.72 12.89 10.23
CA THR A 211 -6.15 12.57 10.15
C THR A 211 -6.39 11.20 9.52
N THR A 212 -5.68 10.87 8.42
CA THR A 212 -5.81 9.57 7.76
C THR A 212 -5.29 8.44 8.64
N VAL A 213 -4.20 8.64 9.39
CA VAL A 213 -3.73 7.67 10.38
C VAL A 213 -4.78 7.46 11.48
N GLN A 214 -5.42 8.52 11.98
CA GLN A 214 -6.48 8.38 12.99
C GLN A 214 -7.67 7.57 12.46
N GLN A 215 -8.07 7.82 11.21
CA GLN A 215 -9.16 7.08 10.55
C GLN A 215 -8.80 5.61 10.35
N GLU A 216 -7.58 5.31 9.89
CA GLU A 216 -7.09 3.93 9.74
C GLU A 216 -7.13 3.18 11.07
N ARG A 217 -6.61 3.79 12.15
CA ARG A 217 -6.64 3.18 13.50
C ARG A 217 -8.03 2.97 14.05
N GLN A 218 -8.96 3.86 13.75
CA GLN A 218 -10.36 3.69 14.16
C GLN A 218 -10.96 2.45 13.50
N VAL A 219 -10.80 2.31 12.18
CA VAL A 219 -11.34 1.18 11.44
C VAL A 219 -10.64 -0.13 11.81
N GLU A 220 -9.33 -0.10 12.06
CA GLU A 220 -8.57 -1.25 12.57
C GLU A 220 -9.17 -1.74 13.91
N GLY A 221 -9.45 -0.82 14.83
CA GLY A 221 -10.11 -1.14 16.10
C GLY A 221 -11.51 -1.76 15.90
N GLU A 222 -12.29 -1.22 14.97
CA GLU A 222 -13.62 -1.76 14.65
C GLU A 222 -13.55 -3.18 14.05
N VAL A 223 -12.57 -3.48 13.20
CA VAL A 223 -12.31 -4.84 12.69
C VAL A 223 -11.95 -5.79 13.83
N GLN A 224 -11.08 -5.35 14.75
CA GLN A 224 -10.68 -6.16 15.90
C GLN A 224 -11.86 -6.46 16.86
N ASP A 225 -12.72 -5.46 17.09
CA ASP A 225 -13.91 -5.60 17.92
C ASP A 225 -14.90 -6.59 17.30
N ILE A 226 -15.16 -6.50 15.99
CA ILE A 226 -16.03 -7.45 15.29
C ILE A 226 -15.46 -8.86 15.33
N ASN A 227 -14.17 -9.04 15.08
CA ASN A 227 -13.52 -10.34 15.14
C ASN A 227 -13.65 -10.96 16.54
N THR A 228 -13.45 -10.16 17.59
CA THR A 228 -13.62 -10.60 18.98
C THR A 228 -15.07 -11.00 19.28
N GLN A 229 -16.05 -10.22 18.81
CA GLN A 229 -17.47 -10.55 18.96
C GLN A 229 -17.86 -11.81 18.20
N LEU A 230 -17.32 -12.00 17.00
CA LEU A 230 -17.58 -13.14 16.15
C LEU A 230 -17.01 -14.42 16.80
N ASP A 231 -15.81 -14.36 17.37
CA ASP A 231 -15.22 -15.49 18.11
C ASP A 231 -15.98 -15.79 19.42
N ALA A 232 -16.42 -14.75 20.15
CA ALA A 232 -17.27 -14.93 21.33
C ALA A 232 -18.62 -15.57 20.97
N ASN A 233 -19.23 -15.16 19.85
CA ASN A 233 -20.48 -15.73 19.34
C ASN A 233 -20.28 -17.18 18.88
N ARG A 234 -19.21 -17.49 18.12
CA ARG A 234 -18.84 -18.86 17.74
C ARG A 234 -18.69 -19.76 18.97
N LEU A 235 -17.98 -19.28 19.99
CA LEU A 235 -17.80 -20.03 21.23
C LEU A 235 -19.12 -20.26 21.97
N ALA A 236 -20.01 -19.26 22.00
CA ALA A 236 -21.34 -19.38 22.59
C ALA A 236 -22.21 -20.39 21.82
N TYR A 237 -22.16 -20.34 20.49
CA TYR A 237 -22.84 -21.30 19.62
C TYR A 237 -22.32 -22.72 19.87
N ASP A 238 -21.01 -22.93 19.80
CA ASP A 238 -20.40 -24.25 19.98
C ASP A 238 -20.71 -24.85 21.36
N ARG A 239 -20.65 -24.04 22.42
CA ARG A 239 -21.00 -24.50 23.78
C ARG A 239 -22.48 -24.85 23.88
N THR A 240 -23.36 -24.02 23.34
CA THR A 240 -24.80 -24.27 23.35
C THR A 240 -25.13 -25.52 22.54
N ASN A 241 -24.55 -25.67 21.35
CA ASN A 241 -24.71 -26.82 20.47
C ASN A 241 -24.21 -28.12 21.14
N ARG A 242 -23.04 -28.10 21.79
CA ARG A 242 -22.51 -29.26 22.53
C ARG A 242 -23.38 -29.65 23.71
N GLN A 243 -23.86 -28.69 24.50
CA GLN A 243 -24.63 -28.97 25.71
C GLN A 243 -26.08 -29.35 25.42
N LEU A 244 -26.71 -28.76 24.40
CA LEU A 244 -28.16 -28.87 24.17
C LEU A 244 -28.54 -29.58 22.87
N ASN A 245 -27.59 -29.76 21.94
CA ASN A 245 -27.83 -30.36 20.63
C ASN A 245 -26.77 -31.42 20.24
N LEU A 246 -26.27 -32.15 21.25
CA LEU A 246 -25.31 -33.27 21.08
C LEU A 246 -24.01 -32.92 20.36
N GLY A 247 -23.70 -31.62 20.20
CA GLY A 247 -22.53 -31.15 19.48
C GLY A 247 -22.56 -31.51 18.00
N LEU A 248 -23.75 -31.54 17.37
CA LEU A 248 -23.87 -31.83 15.94
C LEU A 248 -23.17 -30.75 15.10
N HIS A 249 -22.07 -31.13 14.45
CA HIS A 249 -21.34 -30.28 13.49
C HIS A 249 -21.25 -30.98 12.14
N ILE A 250 -21.51 -30.21 11.08
CA ILE A 250 -21.39 -30.64 9.70
C ILE A 250 -20.35 -29.78 9.00
N HIS A 251 -19.40 -30.42 8.33
CA HIS A 251 -18.40 -29.76 7.50
C HIS A 251 -18.37 -30.42 6.12
N VAL A 252 -18.50 -29.64 5.07
CA VAL A 252 -18.40 -30.14 3.70
C VAL A 252 -16.92 -30.41 3.39
N HIS A 253 -16.58 -31.64 2.98
CA HIS A 253 -15.21 -32.00 2.62
C HIS A 253 -15.00 -31.99 1.11
N HIS A 254 -15.99 -32.47 0.36
CA HIS A 254 -15.98 -32.54 -1.09
C HIS A 254 -17.41 -32.45 -1.62
N ASP A 255 -17.54 -32.27 -2.94
CA ASP A 255 -18.82 -32.28 -3.67
C ASP A 255 -19.76 -33.42 -3.23
N SER A 256 -19.21 -34.60 -2.97
CA SER A 256 -19.92 -35.85 -2.74
C SER A 256 -19.81 -36.39 -1.31
N SER A 257 -19.15 -35.67 -0.40
CA SER A 257 -18.99 -36.15 0.98
C SER A 257 -18.93 -35.03 2.02
N LEU A 258 -19.55 -35.29 3.16
CA LEU A 258 -19.53 -34.44 4.34
C LEU A 258 -18.92 -35.15 5.54
N TYR A 259 -18.29 -34.38 6.40
CA TYR A 259 -17.87 -34.79 7.71
C TYR A 259 -18.93 -34.43 8.74
N VAL A 260 -19.37 -35.43 9.47
CA VAL A 260 -20.32 -35.29 10.57
C VAL A 260 -19.61 -35.62 11.86
N SER A 261 -19.73 -34.75 12.86
CA SER A 261 -19.27 -35.03 14.22
C SER A 261 -20.37 -34.71 15.23
N PHE A 262 -20.50 -35.57 16.23
CA PHE A 262 -21.42 -35.38 17.34
C PHE A 262 -20.98 -36.23 18.54
N ASP A 263 -21.32 -35.78 19.75
CA ASP A 263 -20.90 -36.40 21.00
C ASP A 263 -21.76 -37.61 21.38
N GLY A 264 -23.00 -37.64 20.88
CA GLY A 264 -24.01 -38.63 21.22
C GLY A 264 -24.51 -38.45 22.65
N LEU A 265 -25.64 -39.09 22.97
CA LEU A 265 -26.12 -39.16 24.34
C LEU A 265 -25.12 -39.94 25.19
N PRO A 266 -24.79 -39.46 26.40
CA PRO A 266 -23.96 -40.22 27.32
C PRO A 266 -24.63 -41.58 27.56
N PRO A 267 -23.86 -42.68 27.64
CA PRO A 267 -24.40 -44.03 27.84
C PRO A 267 -25.22 -44.19 29.13
N SER A 268 -25.13 -43.20 30.03
CA SER A 268 -25.95 -42.99 31.22
C SER A 268 -26.59 -41.59 31.19
N ALA A 269 -27.77 -41.45 30.58
CA ALA A 269 -28.55 -40.21 30.67
C ALA A 269 -29.63 -40.30 31.77
N PRO A 270 -29.82 -39.27 32.61
CA PRO A 270 -28.82 -38.54 33.40
C PRO A 270 -28.67 -39.17 34.80
N VAL A 271 -27.45 -39.20 35.34
CA VAL A 271 -27.29 -39.26 36.80
C VAL A 271 -27.53 -37.84 37.32
N PHE A 272 -28.79 -37.38 37.33
CA PHE A 272 -29.19 -36.62 38.52
C PHE A 272 -28.72 -37.49 39.66
N ARG A 273 -27.95 -36.96 40.61
CA ARG A 273 -27.45 -37.68 41.78
C ARG A 273 -28.64 -38.16 42.62
N ALA A 274 -29.45 -39.07 42.08
CA ALA A 274 -30.43 -39.84 42.78
C ALA A 274 -29.58 -40.82 43.57
N GLU A 275 -29.62 -40.69 44.89
CA GLU A 275 -29.16 -41.77 45.76
C GLU A 275 -29.75 -43.08 45.26
N LYS A 276 -28.92 -44.12 45.19
CA LYS A 276 -29.34 -45.47 44.81
C LYS A 276 -30.44 -45.94 45.75
N VAL A 277 -31.71 -45.74 45.40
CA VAL A 277 -32.85 -46.22 46.19
C VAL A 277 -33.78 -47.13 45.37
N ILE A 278 -33.36 -47.61 44.19
CA ILE A 278 -34.18 -48.56 43.42
C ILE A 278 -33.41 -49.86 43.19
N GLU A 279 -33.92 -50.96 43.77
CA GLU A 279 -33.60 -52.33 43.36
C GLU A 279 -34.06 -52.54 41.91
N GLY A 280 -33.18 -52.25 40.97
CA GLY A 280 -33.43 -52.42 39.54
C GLY A 280 -32.38 -51.66 38.73
N SER A 281 -31.60 -52.37 37.92
CA SER A 281 -30.65 -51.72 37.01
C SER A 281 -31.44 -51.00 35.90
N ILE A 282 -31.29 -49.69 35.79
CA ILE A 282 -31.85 -48.91 34.67
C ILE A 282 -31.29 -49.51 33.35
N PRO A 283 -32.13 -49.97 32.41
CA PRO A 283 -31.67 -50.48 31.13
C PRO A 283 -30.88 -49.42 30.37
N ALA A 284 -29.85 -49.81 29.61
CA ALA A 284 -29.09 -48.86 28.82
C ALA A 284 -29.96 -48.27 27.68
N ALA A 285 -29.91 -46.93 27.52
CA ALA A 285 -30.64 -46.25 26.45
C ALA A 285 -30.23 -46.72 25.05
N ALA A 286 -28.93 -47.05 24.88
CA ALA A 286 -28.32 -47.60 23.65
C ALA A 286 -28.92 -47.01 22.35
N PRO A 287 -28.87 -45.68 22.16
CA PRO A 287 -29.48 -45.03 21.01
C PRO A 287 -28.78 -45.41 19.70
N VAL A 288 -29.58 -45.65 18.66
CA VAL A 288 -29.13 -45.73 17.27
C VAL A 288 -29.40 -44.36 16.62
N TYR A 289 -28.40 -43.80 15.94
CA TYR A 289 -28.47 -42.47 15.34
C TYR A 289 -28.59 -42.57 13.83
N PHE A 290 -29.51 -41.81 13.27
CA PHE A 290 -29.71 -41.67 11.83
C PHE A 290 -29.52 -40.21 11.44
N LEU A 291 -28.60 -39.95 10.51
CA LEU A 291 -28.41 -38.63 9.92
C LEU A 291 -29.37 -38.47 8.74
N THR A 292 -30.04 -37.33 8.68
CA THR A 292 -30.83 -36.92 7.52
C THR A 292 -30.54 -35.48 7.13
N LEU A 293 -30.68 -35.18 5.84
CA LEU A 293 -30.42 -33.87 5.25
C LEU A 293 -31.73 -33.24 4.80
N LEU A 294 -31.92 -31.98 5.13
CA LEU A 294 -33.11 -31.23 4.78
C LEU A 294 -32.72 -29.92 4.09
N PRO A 295 -33.35 -29.56 2.96
CA PRO A 295 -33.25 -28.21 2.39
C PRO A 295 -33.58 -27.13 3.44
N GLN A 296 -32.79 -26.06 3.50
CA GLN A 296 -32.94 -25.04 4.56
C GLN A 296 -34.33 -24.36 4.56
N ASP A 297 -34.96 -24.22 3.39
CA ASP A 297 -36.31 -23.63 3.23
C ASP A 297 -37.42 -24.43 3.93
N GLN A 298 -37.21 -25.73 4.15
CA GLN A 298 -38.16 -26.62 4.81
C GLN A 298 -37.91 -26.76 6.33
N MET A 299 -36.85 -26.13 6.85
CA MET A 299 -36.44 -26.24 8.26
C MET A 299 -37.54 -25.84 9.25
N ALA A 300 -38.32 -24.81 8.94
CA ALA A 300 -39.35 -24.29 9.84
C ALA A 300 -40.56 -25.25 10.01
N THR A 301 -40.80 -26.12 9.03
CA THR A 301 -41.94 -27.05 9.04
C THR A 301 -41.58 -28.44 9.54
N PHE A 302 -40.28 -28.76 9.65
CA PHE A 302 -39.80 -30.11 9.97
C PHE A 302 -39.93 -30.42 11.47
N SER A 303 -40.91 -31.29 11.80
CA SER A 303 -41.20 -31.71 13.17
C SER A 303 -40.81 -33.17 13.43
N VAL A 304 -40.86 -33.58 14.70
CA VAL A 304 -40.61 -34.98 15.10
C VAL A 304 -41.59 -35.93 14.40
N GLU A 305 -42.87 -35.56 14.30
CA GLU A 305 -43.89 -36.37 13.65
C GLU A 305 -43.62 -36.56 12.15
N GLN A 306 -43.16 -35.51 11.46
CA GLN A 306 -42.80 -35.60 10.05
C GLN A 306 -41.57 -36.49 9.86
N ALA A 307 -40.55 -36.31 10.70
CA ALA A 307 -39.36 -37.17 10.69
C ALA A 307 -39.73 -38.64 10.90
N GLN A 308 -40.65 -38.94 11.84
CA GLN A 308 -41.18 -40.29 12.08
C GLN A 308 -41.91 -40.87 10.86
N GLN A 309 -42.79 -40.09 10.22
CA GLN A 309 -43.51 -40.54 9.03
C GLN A 309 -42.56 -40.90 7.88
N LEU A 310 -41.57 -40.05 7.63
CA LEU A 310 -40.57 -40.28 6.59
C LEU A 310 -39.66 -41.47 6.95
N PHE A 311 -39.29 -41.61 8.22
CA PHE A 311 -38.51 -42.74 8.72
C PHE A 311 -39.25 -44.07 8.68
N ILE A 312 -40.60 -44.12 8.66
CA ILE A 312 -41.33 -45.38 8.48
C ILE A 312 -41.23 -45.87 7.04
N THR A 313 -41.25 -44.94 6.07
CA THR A 313 -41.21 -45.28 4.64
C THR A 313 -39.81 -45.67 4.13
N LYS A 314 -38.74 -45.29 4.84
CA LYS A 314 -37.30 -45.50 4.54
C LYS A 314 -36.96 -45.76 3.07
N PRO A 315 -37.07 -44.75 2.18
CA PRO A 315 -36.37 -44.83 0.90
C PRO A 315 -34.87 -44.99 1.16
N GLU A 316 -34.19 -45.89 0.43
CA GLU A 316 -32.75 -46.14 0.59
C GLU A 316 -31.95 -44.83 0.51
N GLY A 317 -31.03 -44.60 1.45
CA GLY A 317 -30.14 -43.43 1.47
C GLY A 317 -30.66 -42.17 2.19
N THR A 318 -31.95 -42.06 2.52
CA THR A 318 -32.54 -40.85 3.16
C THR A 318 -32.24 -40.68 4.66
N PHE A 319 -32.08 -41.81 5.36
CA PHE A 319 -31.69 -41.87 6.77
C PHE A 319 -30.50 -42.80 6.91
N GLN A 320 -29.31 -42.21 7.05
CA GLN A 320 -28.07 -42.96 7.12
C GLN A 320 -27.68 -43.23 8.58
N GLU A 321 -27.49 -44.50 8.94
CA GLU A 321 -27.02 -44.85 10.27
C GLU A 321 -25.59 -44.31 10.50
N VAL A 322 -25.42 -43.55 11.57
CA VAL A 322 -24.14 -42.96 11.97
C VAL A 322 -23.82 -43.30 13.42
N LYS A 323 -22.53 -43.41 13.74
CA LYS A 323 -22.08 -43.69 15.11
C LYS A 323 -21.63 -42.40 15.79
N ALA A 324 -21.94 -42.27 17.08
CA ALA A 324 -21.44 -41.15 17.88
C ALA A 324 -19.91 -41.13 17.89
N THR A 325 -19.33 -39.98 17.57
CA THR A 325 -17.90 -39.86 17.31
C THR A 325 -17.13 -39.10 18.38
N ARG A 326 -17.82 -38.53 19.39
CA ARG A 326 -17.20 -37.73 20.46
C ARG A 326 -16.27 -36.65 19.90
N GLY A 327 -16.78 -35.93 18.89
CA GLY A 327 -16.06 -34.86 18.20
C GLY A 327 -15.14 -35.29 17.05
N LYS A 328 -14.96 -36.58 16.76
CA LYS A 328 -14.20 -37.01 15.58
C LYS A 328 -15.05 -36.92 14.29
N PRO A 329 -14.54 -36.40 13.17
CA PRO A 329 -15.30 -36.34 11.93
C PRO A 329 -15.50 -37.74 11.33
N LEU A 330 -16.74 -38.12 11.06
CA LEU A 330 -17.11 -39.30 10.27
C LEU A 330 -17.42 -38.87 8.84
N LYS A 331 -16.82 -39.53 7.85
CA LYS A 331 -17.14 -39.30 6.44
C LYS A 331 -18.47 -39.95 6.09
N VAL A 332 -19.38 -39.16 5.53
CA VAL A 332 -20.72 -39.59 5.12
C VAL A 332 -20.97 -39.10 3.69
N ALA A 333 -21.64 -39.90 2.87
CA ALA A 333 -21.89 -39.59 1.46
C ALA A 333 -23.06 -38.60 1.31
N LEU A 334 -22.94 -37.68 0.34
CA LEU A 334 -23.97 -36.72 -0.05
C LEU A 334 -24.72 -37.25 -1.27
N GLU A 335 -25.75 -38.07 -1.05
CA GLU A 335 -26.49 -38.69 -2.15
C GLU A 335 -27.88 -38.09 -2.32
N VAL A 336 -28.73 -38.19 -1.29
CA VAL A 336 -30.13 -37.75 -1.31
C VAL A 336 -30.51 -36.99 -0.04
N ASP A 337 -31.48 -36.10 -0.16
CA ASP A 337 -32.14 -35.44 0.96
C ASP A 337 -33.30 -36.29 1.52
N VAL A 338 -33.95 -35.81 2.59
CA VAL A 338 -35.06 -36.50 3.26
C VAL A 338 -36.27 -36.77 2.35
N ASN A 339 -36.40 -36.02 1.25
CA ASN A 339 -37.48 -36.17 0.27
C ASN A 339 -37.08 -37.10 -0.89
N ASN A 340 -35.95 -37.80 -0.77
CA ASN A 340 -35.37 -38.65 -1.80
C ASN A 340 -35.00 -37.88 -3.09
N VAL A 341 -34.66 -36.58 -2.95
CA VAL A 341 -34.14 -35.75 -4.03
C VAL A 341 -32.63 -35.66 -3.91
N ARG A 342 -31.92 -35.75 -5.04
CA ARG A 342 -30.45 -35.63 -5.05
C ARG A 342 -30.02 -34.27 -4.49
N VAL A 343 -29.05 -34.28 -3.58
CA VAL A 343 -28.53 -33.03 -2.99
C VAL A 343 -27.96 -32.14 -4.07
N LYS A 344 -28.42 -30.88 -4.13
CA LYS A 344 -27.98 -29.89 -5.11
C LYS A 344 -26.74 -29.15 -4.59
N HIS A 345 -25.70 -29.03 -5.40
CA HIS A 345 -24.56 -28.14 -5.10
C HIS A 345 -25.02 -26.68 -5.15
N GLY A 346 -24.44 -25.83 -4.28
CA GLY A 346 -24.78 -24.41 -4.20
C GLY A 346 -26.09 -24.08 -3.48
N ALA A 347 -26.93 -25.07 -3.14
CA ALA A 347 -28.13 -24.87 -2.33
C ALA A 347 -27.84 -25.11 -0.83
N PRO A 348 -28.44 -24.33 0.09
CA PRO A 348 -28.19 -24.50 1.51
C PRO A 348 -29.02 -25.65 2.12
N TYR A 349 -28.36 -26.46 2.94
CA TYR A 349 -28.95 -27.59 3.66
C TYR A 349 -28.68 -27.49 5.16
N VAL A 350 -29.52 -28.17 5.94
CA VAL A 350 -29.33 -28.43 7.37
C VAL A 350 -29.39 -29.93 7.60
N ALA A 351 -28.68 -30.42 8.63
CA ALA A 351 -28.73 -31.81 9.03
C ALA A 351 -29.47 -31.99 10.36
N TYR A 352 -30.18 -33.10 10.48
CA TYR A 352 -30.81 -33.54 11.71
C TYR A 352 -30.29 -34.93 12.10
N LEU A 353 -30.18 -35.15 13.41
CA LEU A 353 -30.00 -36.49 13.97
C LEU A 353 -31.35 -36.98 14.50
N TYR A 354 -31.83 -38.07 13.91
CA TYR A 354 -32.98 -38.81 14.39
C TYR A 354 -32.51 -40.01 15.21
N MET A 355 -33.06 -40.18 16.41
CA MET A 355 -32.57 -41.14 17.40
C MET A 355 -33.65 -42.15 17.79
N GLU A 356 -33.29 -43.43 17.67
CA GLU A 356 -34.11 -44.54 18.15
C GLU A 356 -33.48 -45.15 19.42
N PHE A 357 -34.22 -45.12 20.54
CA PHE A 357 -33.81 -45.75 21.80
C PHE A 357 -34.12 -47.25 21.81
N SER A 358 -33.37 -48.01 22.61
CA SER A 358 -33.63 -49.43 22.81
C SER A 358 -35.06 -49.70 23.33
N LYS A 359 -35.72 -50.76 22.83
CA LYS A 359 -37.09 -51.14 23.26
C LYS A 359 -37.20 -51.32 24.76
N GLN A 360 -36.16 -51.88 25.40
CA GLN A 360 -36.10 -52.09 26.84
C GLN A 360 -36.09 -50.78 27.62
N TYR A 361 -35.35 -49.77 27.12
CA TYR A 361 -35.31 -48.45 27.73
C TYR A 361 -36.63 -47.70 27.55
N ARG A 362 -37.23 -47.73 26.35
CA ARG A 362 -38.56 -47.13 26.07
C ARG A 362 -39.65 -47.67 27.00
N HIS A 363 -39.68 -49.00 27.20
CA HIS A 363 -40.60 -49.62 28.16
C HIS A 363 -40.35 -49.19 29.61
N PHE A 364 -39.10 -48.95 29.99
CA PHE A 364 -38.73 -48.51 31.34
C PHE A 364 -39.14 -47.05 31.61
N ILE A 365 -38.92 -46.14 30.66
CA ILE A 365 -39.29 -44.72 30.82
C ILE A 365 -40.77 -44.44 30.52
N GLY A 366 -41.50 -45.40 29.92
CA GLY A 366 -42.91 -45.25 29.55
C GLY A 366 -43.14 -44.28 28.39
N ASP A 367 -42.10 -43.99 27.61
CA ASP A 367 -42.12 -43.08 26.46
C ASP A 367 -41.58 -43.81 25.22
N PHE A 368 -42.39 -43.84 24.18
CA PHE A 368 -42.09 -44.49 22.90
C PHE A 368 -41.76 -43.48 21.80
N SER A 369 -41.76 -42.19 22.14
CA SER A 369 -41.43 -41.12 21.21
C SER A 369 -39.96 -41.22 20.81
N ASP A 370 -39.68 -41.02 19.53
CA ASP A 370 -38.30 -40.87 19.05
C ASP A 370 -37.83 -39.45 19.33
N VAL A 371 -36.52 -39.24 19.31
CA VAL A 371 -35.93 -37.92 19.57
C VAL A 371 -35.32 -37.39 18.28
N LEU A 372 -35.67 -36.16 17.94
CA LEU A 372 -35.05 -35.41 16.85
C LEU A 372 -34.14 -34.35 17.46
N SER A 373 -32.92 -34.20 16.94
CA SER A 373 -32.05 -33.10 17.32
C SER A 373 -32.59 -31.74 16.86
N SER A 374 -31.99 -30.66 17.36
CA SER A 374 -32.09 -29.36 16.68
C SER A 374 -31.31 -29.40 15.36
N PRO A 375 -31.65 -28.56 14.37
CA PRO A 375 -30.92 -28.51 13.10
C PRO A 375 -29.45 -28.15 13.34
N SER A 376 -28.56 -28.71 12.50
CA SER A 376 -27.19 -28.22 12.41
C SER A 376 -27.14 -26.78 11.90
N ALA A 377 -25.99 -26.12 12.04
CA ALA A 377 -25.71 -24.91 11.27
C ALA A 377 -25.96 -25.18 9.76
N PRO A 378 -26.57 -24.23 9.03
CA PRO A 378 -26.72 -24.34 7.58
C PRO A 378 -25.36 -24.47 6.91
N PHE A 379 -25.28 -25.33 5.90
CA PHE A 379 -24.09 -25.51 5.08
C PHE A 379 -24.48 -25.62 3.61
N THR A 380 -23.60 -25.13 2.75
CA THR A 380 -23.78 -25.20 1.30
C THR A 380 -22.74 -26.16 0.72
N PRO A 381 -23.14 -27.26 0.08
CA PRO A 381 -22.20 -28.13 -0.63
C PRO A 381 -21.62 -27.39 -1.84
N ALA A 382 -20.40 -26.88 -1.70
CA ALA A 382 -19.69 -26.14 -2.75
C ALA A 382 -18.26 -26.65 -2.91
N MET A 383 -17.73 -26.52 -4.12
CA MET A 383 -16.39 -26.98 -4.51
C MET A 383 -15.38 -25.83 -4.46
N HIS A 384 -14.28 -26.02 -3.75
CA HIS A 384 -13.16 -25.08 -3.81
C HIS A 384 -12.48 -25.10 -5.18
N LEU A 385 -12.25 -23.92 -5.74
CA LEU A 385 -11.50 -23.75 -6.98
C LEU A 385 -10.01 -24.01 -6.76
N PRO A 386 -9.27 -24.39 -7.83
CA PRO A 386 -7.85 -24.69 -7.71
C PRO A 386 -7.04 -23.44 -7.37
N LEU A 387 -6.04 -23.59 -6.49
CA LEU A 387 -5.11 -22.53 -6.14
C LEU A 387 -4.05 -22.37 -7.25
N ALA A 388 -3.79 -21.13 -7.67
CA ALA A 388 -2.68 -20.82 -8.56
C ALA A 388 -1.32 -20.93 -7.82
N THR A 389 -0.30 -21.46 -8.49
CA THR A 389 1.05 -21.63 -7.96
C THR A 389 2.10 -21.12 -8.95
N ALA A 390 3.22 -20.62 -8.42
CA ALA A 390 4.34 -20.15 -9.24
C ALA A 390 4.84 -21.28 -10.15
N SER A 391 5.09 -20.97 -11.42
CA SER A 391 5.78 -21.90 -12.31
C SER A 391 7.29 -21.82 -12.07
N THR A 392 7.99 -22.95 -12.08
CA THR A 392 9.41 -23.06 -11.69
C THR A 392 10.42 -22.39 -12.65
N HIS A 393 9.97 -21.62 -13.64
CA HIS A 393 10.83 -20.99 -14.63
C HIS A 393 10.34 -19.57 -14.94
N GLU A 394 10.75 -18.62 -14.10
CA GLU A 394 10.65 -17.19 -14.40
C GLU A 394 11.87 -16.79 -15.24
N THR A 395 11.64 -16.38 -16.49
CA THR A 395 12.58 -15.52 -17.22
C THR A 395 11.88 -14.18 -17.43
N VAL A 396 12.24 -13.21 -16.61
CA VAL A 396 11.93 -11.79 -16.86
C VAL A 396 12.68 -11.40 -18.14
N ALA A 397 11.98 -11.33 -19.26
CA ALA A 397 12.55 -10.74 -20.48
C ALA A 397 12.50 -9.21 -20.34
N PRO A 398 13.62 -8.49 -20.48
CA PRO A 398 13.62 -7.03 -20.38
C PRO A 398 12.92 -6.37 -21.57
N LEU A 399 12.36 -5.18 -21.34
CA LEU A 399 11.70 -4.27 -22.31
C LEU A 399 12.07 -4.55 -23.78
N ASN A 400 11.11 -5.04 -24.54
CA ASN A 400 11.10 -4.90 -26.00
C ASN A 400 10.50 -3.52 -26.35
N ASP A 401 10.83 -2.97 -27.53
CA ASP A 401 10.34 -1.66 -28.02
C ASP A 401 8.80 -1.61 -28.26
N GLU A 402 8.05 -2.63 -27.82
CA GLU A 402 6.60 -2.80 -27.97
C GLU A 402 5.78 -2.46 -26.70
N GLY A 403 6.40 -1.98 -25.62
CA GLY A 403 5.67 -1.51 -24.43
C GLY A 403 5.32 -2.59 -23.38
N LEU A 404 5.79 -3.83 -23.57
CA LEU A 404 5.68 -4.92 -22.58
C LEU A 404 6.75 -4.76 -21.48
N LEU A 405 6.32 -4.76 -20.21
CA LEU A 405 7.21 -4.66 -19.04
C LEU A 405 7.70 -6.04 -18.58
N THR A 406 6.81 -7.03 -18.46
CA THR A 406 7.14 -8.41 -18.06
C THR A 406 5.98 -9.37 -18.36
N THR A 407 6.24 -10.69 -18.32
CA THR A 407 5.20 -11.74 -18.42
C THR A 407 5.27 -12.63 -17.19
N LEU A 408 4.14 -12.77 -16.49
CA LEU A 408 4.00 -13.64 -15.33
C LEU A 408 3.52 -15.03 -15.77
N HIS A 409 4.20 -16.09 -15.33
CA HIS A 409 3.84 -17.48 -15.62
C HIS A 409 3.44 -18.22 -14.35
N PHE A 410 2.25 -18.83 -14.34
CA PHE A 410 1.77 -19.63 -13.21
C PHE A 410 1.06 -20.91 -13.66
N THR A 411 0.85 -21.83 -12.73
CA THR A 411 0.13 -23.09 -12.95
C THR A 411 -1.06 -23.24 -12.03
N ALA A 412 -2.09 -23.92 -12.51
CA ALA A 412 -3.22 -24.36 -11.69
C ALA A 412 -3.40 -25.88 -11.83
N THR A 413 -3.60 -26.55 -10.70
CA THR A 413 -3.76 -28.02 -10.62
C THR A 413 -5.08 -28.39 -9.97
N GLY A 414 -5.76 -29.42 -10.49
CA GLY A 414 -7.02 -29.92 -9.88
C GLY A 414 -8.21 -30.03 -10.84
N PHE A 415 -8.01 -29.80 -12.14
CA PHE A 415 -9.08 -29.91 -13.13
C PHE A 415 -9.45 -31.36 -13.41
N LYS A 416 -10.70 -31.75 -13.11
CA LYS A 416 -11.34 -32.97 -13.64
C LYS A 416 -12.05 -32.71 -14.98
N ARG A 417 -12.42 -31.46 -15.28
CA ARG A 417 -13.06 -31.01 -16.54
C ARG A 417 -12.85 -29.51 -16.72
N GLU A 418 -12.87 -29.00 -17.96
CA GLU A 418 -12.95 -27.55 -18.21
C GLU A 418 -14.26 -27.01 -17.63
N LEU A 419 -14.14 -26.14 -16.63
CA LEU A 419 -15.26 -25.43 -16.02
C LEU A 419 -15.62 -24.26 -16.93
N ALA A 420 -16.84 -24.26 -17.46
CA ALA A 420 -17.36 -23.13 -18.22
C ALA A 420 -17.34 -21.86 -17.33
N GLY A 421 -16.78 -20.77 -17.86
CA GLY A 421 -16.69 -19.50 -17.16
C GLY A 421 -15.54 -19.40 -16.13
N LEU A 422 -14.61 -20.35 -16.07
CA LEU A 422 -13.43 -20.23 -15.21
C LEU A 422 -12.54 -19.06 -15.65
N GLU A 423 -12.19 -18.19 -14.71
CA GLU A 423 -11.39 -16.99 -14.94
C GLU A 423 -10.28 -16.89 -13.88
N PHE A 424 -9.09 -16.46 -14.32
CA PHE A 424 -7.96 -16.15 -13.45
C PHE A 424 -7.64 -14.67 -13.58
N ARG A 425 -7.83 -13.91 -12.50
CA ARG A 425 -7.56 -12.47 -12.46
C ARG A 425 -6.26 -12.21 -11.73
N CYS A 426 -5.33 -11.54 -12.39
CA CYS A 426 -4.07 -11.08 -11.80
C CYS A 426 -4.22 -9.66 -11.29
N ILE A 427 -4.07 -9.50 -9.97
CA ILE A 427 -4.16 -8.23 -9.26
C ILE A 427 -2.76 -7.91 -8.73
N LEU A 428 -2.25 -6.73 -9.08
CA LEU A 428 -0.93 -6.27 -8.64
C LEU A 428 -1.08 -5.36 -7.42
N ILE A 429 -0.31 -5.63 -6.37
CA ILE A 429 -0.29 -4.82 -5.15
C ILE A 429 1.13 -4.35 -4.88
N GLU A 430 1.30 -3.05 -4.63
CA GLU A 430 2.60 -2.47 -4.30
C GLU A 430 3.19 -3.07 -3.01
N ASP A 431 4.35 -3.71 -3.11
CA ASP A 431 5.10 -4.35 -2.00
C ASP A 431 6.28 -3.46 -1.56
N ASP A 432 6.04 -2.16 -1.29
CA ASP A 432 7.06 -1.27 -0.71
C ASP A 432 7.16 -1.52 0.80
N PRO A 433 8.35 -1.88 1.34
CA PRO A 433 8.55 -2.00 2.79
C PRO A 433 8.23 -0.73 3.59
N LYS A 434 8.28 0.46 2.99
CA LYS A 434 7.92 1.73 3.66
C LYS A 434 6.43 1.82 3.96
N HIS A 435 5.59 1.27 3.09
CA HIS A 435 4.14 1.18 3.29
C HIS A 435 3.75 0.09 4.29
N ARG A 436 4.68 -0.64 4.92
CA ARG A 436 4.37 -1.79 5.80
C ARG A 436 4.44 -1.48 7.29
N ILE A 437 4.69 -0.23 7.67
CA ILE A 437 4.90 0.12 9.08
C ILE A 437 3.55 0.30 9.79
N GLY A 438 3.12 -0.77 10.46
CA GLY A 438 2.03 -0.71 11.43
C GLY A 438 0.62 -0.95 10.88
N PHE A 439 0.48 -1.42 9.64
CA PHE A 439 -0.80 -1.87 9.08
C PHE A 439 -1.17 -3.27 9.57
N MET A 440 -2.44 -3.43 9.95
CA MET A 440 -3.04 -4.73 10.16
C MET A 440 -3.08 -5.50 8.83
N ARG A 441 -2.72 -6.78 8.88
CA ARG A 441 -2.73 -7.69 7.73
C ARG A 441 -3.82 -8.74 7.87
N SER A 442 -4.32 -9.22 6.73
CA SER A 442 -5.22 -10.37 6.73
C SER A 442 -4.52 -11.59 7.35
N PRO A 443 -5.17 -12.32 8.29
CA PRO A 443 -4.64 -13.56 8.84
C PRO A 443 -4.38 -14.63 7.77
N ASP A 444 -5.22 -14.65 6.74
CA ASP A 444 -5.16 -15.62 5.64
C ASP A 444 -4.05 -15.27 4.64
N PHE A 445 -3.71 -13.98 4.54
CA PHE A 445 -2.75 -13.45 3.56
C PHE A 445 -1.71 -12.50 4.21
N PRO A 446 -0.89 -12.98 5.15
CA PRO A 446 0.00 -12.15 5.97
C PRO A 446 1.17 -11.52 5.18
N LYS A 447 1.39 -11.96 3.94
CA LYS A 447 2.39 -11.40 3.03
C LYS A 447 1.91 -10.12 2.34
N ALA A 448 0.62 -9.85 2.32
CA ALA A 448 0.09 -8.63 1.75
C ALA A 448 0.63 -7.40 2.49
N PRO A 449 0.99 -6.32 1.78
CA PRO A 449 1.50 -5.09 2.40
C PRO A 449 0.40 -4.33 3.14
N ILE A 450 -0.86 -4.51 2.72
CA ILE A 450 -2.09 -3.96 3.29
C ILE A 450 -3.10 -5.09 3.56
N TYR A 451 -4.23 -4.79 4.20
CA TYR A 451 -5.30 -5.73 4.48
C TYR A 451 -6.02 -6.13 3.18
N PHE A 452 -5.57 -7.23 2.57
CA PHE A 452 -6.12 -7.75 1.31
C PHE A 452 -6.58 -9.20 1.48
N ASN A 453 -7.80 -9.52 1.02
CA ASN A 453 -8.42 -10.83 1.16
C ASN A 453 -9.23 -11.22 -0.11
N VAL A 454 -9.84 -12.40 -0.11
CA VAL A 454 -10.61 -12.93 -1.26
C VAL A 454 -11.80 -12.02 -1.60
N GLU A 455 -12.52 -11.52 -0.60
CA GLU A 455 -13.68 -10.66 -0.80
C GLU A 455 -13.27 -9.35 -1.49
N ILE A 456 -12.21 -8.71 -0.99
CA ILE A 456 -11.63 -7.51 -1.59
C ILE A 456 -11.18 -7.78 -3.02
N ALA A 457 -10.50 -8.90 -3.27
CA ALA A 457 -10.06 -9.29 -4.60
C ALA A 457 -11.22 -9.43 -5.61
N GLN A 458 -12.39 -9.90 -5.17
CA GLN A 458 -13.56 -10.06 -6.05
C GLN A 458 -14.18 -8.72 -6.49
N GLN A 459 -14.02 -7.66 -5.69
CA GLN A 459 -14.56 -6.33 -5.98
C GLN A 459 -13.59 -5.43 -6.77
N VAL A 460 -12.37 -5.90 -7.04
CA VAL A 460 -11.41 -5.13 -7.85
C VAL A 460 -12.01 -4.86 -9.23
N ALA A 461 -12.00 -3.59 -9.64
CA ALA A 461 -12.57 -3.16 -10.90
C ALA A 461 -11.89 -3.85 -12.09
N PRO A 462 -12.61 -4.16 -13.19
CA PRO A 462 -12.04 -4.76 -14.40
C PRO A 462 -10.86 -4.01 -15.03
N ALA A 463 -10.75 -2.71 -14.77
CA ALA A 463 -9.63 -1.89 -15.23
C ALA A 463 -8.35 -2.07 -14.40
N ASN A 464 -8.44 -2.69 -13.21
CA ASN A 464 -7.37 -2.80 -12.21
C ASN A 464 -6.87 -4.24 -12.03
N TYR A 465 -7.26 -5.15 -12.93
CA TYR A 465 -6.71 -6.49 -13.00
C TYR A 465 -6.50 -6.90 -14.46
N THR A 466 -5.59 -7.85 -14.68
CA THR A 466 -5.36 -8.46 -15.99
C THR A 466 -5.84 -9.91 -15.97
N THR A 467 -6.62 -10.32 -16.96
CA THR A 467 -7.07 -11.72 -17.05
C THR A 467 -5.95 -12.58 -17.61
N ALA A 468 -5.67 -13.71 -16.98
CA ALA A 468 -4.63 -14.63 -17.45
C ALA A 468 -5.12 -15.42 -18.66
N GLU A 469 -4.23 -15.57 -19.64
CA GLU A 469 -4.47 -16.39 -20.81
C GLU A 469 -3.86 -17.78 -20.62
N ARG A 470 -4.52 -18.79 -21.19
CA ARG A 470 -3.99 -20.15 -21.17
C ARG A 470 -2.93 -20.31 -22.26
N VAL A 471 -1.78 -20.85 -21.90
CA VAL A 471 -0.72 -21.16 -22.87
C VAL A 471 -1.13 -22.34 -23.74
N ALA A 472 -1.51 -22.08 -24.98
CA ALA A 472 -1.87 -23.13 -25.95
C ALA A 472 -0.63 -23.92 -26.39
N GLY A 473 -0.54 -25.20 -26.02
CA GLY A 473 0.50 -26.12 -26.51
C GLY A 473 1.33 -26.85 -25.47
N SER A 474 1.10 -26.67 -24.16
CA SER A 474 1.70 -27.56 -23.17
C SER A 474 1.09 -28.96 -23.33
N LYS A 475 1.82 -29.91 -23.95
CA LYS A 475 1.45 -31.33 -23.88
C LYS A 475 1.16 -31.66 -22.41
N PRO A 476 0.06 -32.35 -22.07
CA PRO A 476 -0.20 -32.76 -20.70
C PRO A 476 1.01 -33.55 -20.23
N GLY A 477 1.80 -32.95 -19.34
CA GLY A 477 2.98 -33.60 -18.81
C GLY A 477 2.51 -34.81 -18.02
N LYS A 478 2.90 -36.02 -18.43
CA LYS A 478 2.84 -37.20 -17.58
C LYS A 478 3.85 -37.01 -16.45
N LYS A 479 3.58 -36.14 -15.49
CA LYS A 479 4.24 -36.16 -14.18
C LYS A 479 3.23 -36.71 -13.19
N LYS A 480 3.39 -37.99 -12.88
CA LYS A 480 2.69 -38.64 -11.78
C LYS A 480 2.99 -37.85 -10.50
N ALA A 481 1.97 -37.58 -9.70
CA ALA A 481 2.08 -37.06 -8.34
C ALA A 481 2.56 -38.13 -7.34
N SER A 482 3.55 -38.94 -7.71
CA SER A 482 4.02 -40.09 -6.92
C SER A 482 5.54 -40.20 -6.95
N ASP A 483 6.22 -39.31 -6.23
CA ASP A 483 7.52 -39.62 -5.62
C ASP A 483 7.31 -39.84 -4.11
N VAL A 484 6.36 -40.71 -3.75
CA VAL A 484 6.29 -41.36 -2.43
C VAL A 484 5.69 -42.77 -2.64
N ILE A 485 6.57 -43.78 -2.55
CA ILE A 485 6.33 -45.22 -2.38
C ILE A 485 6.21 -46.07 -3.68
N SER A 486 6.97 -47.17 -3.62
CA SER A 486 7.38 -48.18 -4.58
C SER A 486 6.30 -49.18 -5.04
N GLU A 487 6.55 -49.76 -6.23
CA GLU A 487 6.30 -51.14 -6.77
C GLU A 487 5.20 -51.99 -6.08
N ASP A 488 4.25 -52.67 -6.72
CA ASP A 488 4.25 -53.43 -8.00
C ASP A 488 2.78 -53.86 -8.33
N GLU A 489 2.57 -54.48 -9.50
CA GLU A 489 1.40 -55.26 -9.99
C GLU A 489 0.43 -54.67 -11.05
N VAL A 490 -0.05 -55.60 -11.89
CA VAL A 490 -0.34 -55.51 -13.33
C VAL A 490 -1.84 -55.56 -13.65
N LEU A 491 -2.22 -54.73 -14.62
CA LEU A 491 -3.39 -54.64 -15.56
C LEU A 491 -4.48 -55.74 -15.62
N GLU A 492 -5.75 -55.30 -15.77
CA GLU A 492 -6.61 -55.36 -16.99
C GLU A 492 -7.93 -54.56 -16.75
N ASP A 493 -8.15 -53.42 -17.43
CA ASP A 493 -9.08 -53.15 -18.58
C ASP A 493 -10.59 -53.22 -18.17
N ILE A 494 -11.51 -52.26 -18.38
CA ILE A 494 -11.80 -51.33 -19.48
C ILE A 494 -12.61 -50.12 -18.92
N GLY A 495 -12.29 -48.91 -19.37
CA GLY A 495 -13.10 -47.69 -19.18
C GLY A 495 -12.22 -46.48 -18.89
N GLU A 496 -11.99 -45.62 -19.90
CA GLU A 496 -11.11 -44.43 -19.84
C GLU A 496 -11.37 -43.57 -18.59
N SER A 497 -10.55 -43.80 -17.56
CA SER A 497 -10.34 -42.92 -16.42
C SER A 497 -9.28 -41.90 -16.82
N ILE A 498 -9.70 -40.65 -17.01
CA ILE A 498 -8.77 -39.52 -17.12
C ILE A 498 -8.15 -39.35 -15.74
N ALA A 499 -6.84 -39.57 -15.65
CA ALA A 499 -6.07 -39.48 -14.41
C ALA A 499 -6.27 -38.13 -13.70
N GLU A 500 -6.28 -38.17 -12.37
CA GLU A 500 -6.21 -36.99 -11.51
C GLU A 500 -5.05 -36.05 -11.91
N GLY A 501 -5.33 -34.75 -12.03
CA GLY A 501 -4.30 -33.70 -11.93
C GLY A 501 -3.68 -33.20 -13.25
N THR A 502 -4.49 -32.78 -14.22
CA THR A 502 -3.95 -32.03 -15.37
C THR A 502 -3.42 -30.67 -14.90
N VAL A 503 -2.10 -30.46 -14.98
CA VAL A 503 -1.47 -29.16 -14.74
C VAL A 503 -1.75 -28.27 -15.96
N GLN A 504 -2.39 -27.12 -15.74
CA GLN A 504 -2.59 -26.12 -16.78
C GLN A 504 -1.67 -24.92 -16.56
N HIS A 505 -1.08 -24.42 -17.64
CA HIS A 505 -0.16 -23.28 -17.63
C HIS A 505 -0.87 -22.01 -18.10
N TYR A 506 -0.66 -20.93 -17.36
CA TYR A 506 -1.26 -19.62 -17.62
C TYR A 506 -0.20 -18.53 -17.67
N THR A 507 -0.48 -17.50 -18.45
CA THR A 507 0.37 -16.31 -18.67
C THR A 507 -0.42 -15.03 -18.46
N VAL A 508 0.22 -14.02 -17.88
CA VAL A 508 -0.30 -12.66 -17.78
C VAL A 508 0.75 -11.72 -18.34
N GLU A 509 0.38 -10.93 -19.33
CA GLU A 509 1.23 -9.87 -19.86
C GLU A 509 1.04 -8.60 -19.02
N ILE A 510 2.15 -8.03 -18.56
CA ILE A 510 2.18 -6.77 -17.81
C ILE A 510 2.86 -5.74 -18.71
N ASP A 511 2.15 -4.68 -19.04
CA ASP A 511 2.56 -3.63 -19.96
C ASP A 511 2.58 -2.25 -19.29
N THR A 512 2.93 -1.21 -20.04
CA THR A 512 2.97 0.17 -19.54
C THR A 512 1.59 0.76 -19.19
N THR A 513 0.50 0.12 -19.61
CA THR A 513 -0.88 0.55 -19.30
C THR A 513 -1.48 -0.18 -18.11
N THR A 514 -0.82 -1.24 -17.66
CA THR A 514 -1.22 -2.02 -16.50
C THR A 514 -1.20 -1.15 -15.25
N THR A 515 -2.22 -1.31 -14.42
CA THR A 515 -2.39 -0.59 -13.16
C THR A 515 -2.26 -1.53 -11.97
N ASP A 516 -2.04 -0.95 -10.79
CA ASP A 516 -2.20 -1.65 -9.52
C ASP A 516 -3.69 -1.86 -9.17
N ASN A 517 -3.93 -2.53 -8.05
CA ASN A 517 -5.25 -2.78 -7.49
C ASN A 517 -6.11 -1.51 -7.27
N PHE A 518 -5.48 -0.34 -7.19
CA PHE A 518 -6.13 0.95 -6.99
C PHE A 518 -6.31 1.76 -8.29
N GLY A 519 -5.77 1.27 -9.41
CA GLY A 519 -5.88 1.92 -10.70
C GLY A 519 -4.75 2.92 -10.99
N ASN A 520 -3.70 2.94 -10.16
CA ASN A 520 -2.51 3.74 -10.43
C ASN A 520 -1.59 3.00 -11.40
N LEU A 521 -0.98 3.72 -12.33
CA LEU A 521 0.02 3.15 -13.23
C LEU A 521 1.23 2.65 -12.43
N LEU A 522 1.78 1.52 -12.85
CA LEU A 522 2.92 0.91 -12.17
C LEU A 522 4.16 1.84 -12.21
N ARG A 523 4.79 2.05 -11.05
CA ARG A 523 5.94 2.93 -10.87
C ARG A 523 7.26 2.19 -11.09
N GLN A 524 8.19 2.81 -11.81
CA GLN A 524 9.55 2.28 -11.95
C GLN A 524 10.30 2.31 -10.62
N GLY A 525 11.08 1.27 -10.33
CA GLY A 525 11.84 1.12 -9.09
C GLY A 525 11.02 0.61 -7.90
N VAL A 526 9.70 0.51 -8.05
CA VAL A 526 8.78 -0.06 -7.06
C VAL A 526 8.62 -1.56 -7.29
N SER A 527 8.44 -2.31 -6.20
CA SER A 527 8.17 -3.75 -6.26
C SER A 527 6.66 -3.99 -6.14
N TYR A 528 6.12 -4.88 -6.97
CA TYR A 528 4.70 -5.24 -6.98
C TYR A 528 4.55 -6.74 -6.80
N ARG A 529 3.62 -7.17 -5.95
CA ARG A 529 3.31 -8.58 -5.73
C ARG A 529 2.04 -8.97 -6.48
N PRO A 530 2.08 -10.02 -7.32
CA PRO A 530 0.90 -10.50 -8.01
C PRO A 530 0.09 -11.46 -7.12
N TYR A 531 -1.22 -11.21 -7.08
CA TYR A 531 -2.22 -12.07 -6.46
C TYR A 531 -3.16 -12.59 -7.55
N ILE A 532 -3.35 -13.91 -7.60
CA ILE A 532 -4.24 -14.54 -8.60
C ILE A 532 -5.54 -14.95 -7.93
N LEU A 533 -6.63 -14.30 -8.31
CA LEU A 533 -7.98 -14.68 -7.94
C LEU A 533 -8.54 -15.67 -8.97
N THR A 534 -8.92 -16.84 -8.49
CA THR A 534 -9.58 -17.88 -9.29
C THR A 534 -11.07 -17.87 -8.98
N LEU A 535 -11.90 -17.68 -10.00
CA LEU A 535 -13.36 -17.61 -9.86
C LEU A 535 -14.08 -18.20 -11.06
N VAL A 536 -15.38 -18.46 -10.89
CA VAL A 536 -16.29 -18.80 -12.01
C VAL A 536 -17.18 -17.59 -12.28
N ASN A 537 -17.16 -17.11 -13.52
CA ASN A 537 -17.98 -15.98 -13.95
C ASN A 537 -19.44 -16.42 -14.10
N SER A 538 -20.32 -15.83 -13.30
CA SER A 538 -21.76 -16.10 -13.28
C SER A 538 -22.48 -15.80 -14.59
N GLY A 539 -21.95 -14.89 -15.42
CA GLY A 539 -22.50 -14.60 -16.75
C GLY A 539 -22.34 -15.76 -17.74
N ASN A 540 -21.40 -16.67 -17.49
CA ASN A 540 -21.08 -17.81 -18.36
C ASN A 540 -21.38 -19.17 -17.70
N ASN A 541 -21.94 -19.17 -16.48
CA ASN A 541 -22.24 -20.38 -15.73
C ASN A 541 -23.40 -20.15 -14.74
N GLU A 542 -24.55 -20.77 -15.01
CA GLU A 542 -25.76 -20.69 -14.16
C GLU A 542 -25.59 -21.38 -12.78
N HIS A 543 -24.44 -22.00 -12.54
CA HIS A 543 -24.10 -22.69 -11.30
C HIS A 543 -22.83 -22.13 -10.64
N SER A 544 -22.53 -20.84 -10.83
CA SER A 544 -21.40 -20.17 -10.15
C SER A 544 -21.42 -20.37 -8.63
N ASP A 545 -22.61 -20.44 -8.03
CA ASP A 545 -22.83 -20.58 -6.58
C ASP A 545 -22.38 -21.95 -6.03
N ALA A 546 -22.10 -22.91 -6.92
CA ALA A 546 -21.53 -24.20 -6.55
C ALA A 546 -20.01 -24.15 -6.33
N TYR A 547 -19.35 -23.00 -6.55
CA TYR A 547 -17.90 -22.86 -6.49
C TYR A 547 -17.46 -21.79 -5.48
N ILE A 548 -16.37 -22.08 -4.77
CA ILE A 548 -15.75 -21.15 -3.82
C ILE A 548 -14.48 -20.58 -4.46
N SER A 549 -14.45 -19.26 -4.63
CA SER A 549 -13.29 -18.51 -5.12
C SER A 549 -12.07 -18.65 -4.21
N VAL A 550 -10.89 -18.63 -4.81
CA VAL A 550 -9.62 -18.78 -4.07
C VAL A 550 -8.60 -17.76 -4.57
N LEU A 551 -7.83 -17.18 -3.64
CA LEU A 551 -6.78 -16.20 -3.91
C LEU A 551 -5.39 -16.81 -3.63
N SER A 552 -4.45 -16.64 -4.56
CA SER A 552 -3.05 -17.05 -4.40
C SER A 552 -2.20 -15.98 -3.71
N ASP A 553 -1.35 -16.41 -2.77
CA ASP A 553 -0.39 -15.58 -2.02
C ASP A 553 1.08 -16.02 -2.15
N LYS A 554 1.34 -16.99 -3.03
CA LYS A 554 2.63 -17.68 -3.14
C LYS A 554 3.52 -17.21 -4.28
N LEU A 555 3.08 -16.20 -5.04
CA LEU A 555 3.88 -15.65 -6.13
C LEU A 555 4.91 -14.66 -5.60
N ASP A 556 6.05 -14.61 -6.28
CA ASP A 556 7.16 -13.73 -5.96
C ASP A 556 6.89 -12.29 -6.43
N SER A 557 7.52 -11.33 -5.75
CA SER A 557 7.41 -9.92 -6.07
C SER A 557 8.15 -9.59 -7.37
N LEU A 558 7.49 -8.85 -8.25
CA LEU A 558 8.01 -8.31 -9.49
C LEU A 558 8.65 -6.94 -9.21
N LYS A 559 9.90 -6.73 -9.58
CA LYS A 559 10.56 -5.42 -9.49
C LYS A 559 10.70 -4.81 -10.88
N LEU A 560 10.15 -3.62 -11.07
CA LEU A 560 10.27 -2.89 -12.33
C LEU A 560 11.61 -2.14 -12.34
N GLU A 561 12.64 -2.71 -12.98
CA GLU A 561 13.94 -2.04 -13.11
C GLU A 561 13.95 -1.01 -14.24
N SER A 562 14.57 0.14 -14.01
CA SER A 562 14.86 1.09 -15.09
C SER A 562 16.04 0.58 -15.91
N ARG A 563 15.98 0.76 -17.24
CA ARG A 563 17.13 0.60 -18.13
C ARG A 563 18.23 1.54 -17.63
N THR A 564 19.17 1.03 -16.83
CA THR A 564 20.46 1.69 -16.72
C THR A 564 21.14 1.49 -18.08
N SER A 565 21.05 2.52 -18.92
CA SER A 565 21.94 2.66 -20.06
C SER A 565 23.37 2.66 -19.51
N SER A 566 23.99 1.50 -19.50
CA SER A 566 25.44 1.36 -19.38
C SER A 566 26.07 1.88 -20.68
N LEU A 567 26.01 3.20 -20.85
CA LEU A 567 26.97 3.91 -21.71
C LEU A 567 28.27 3.98 -20.90
N ARG A 568 29.11 2.97 -21.10
CA ARG A 568 30.56 3.06 -20.90
C ARG A 568 31.19 3.82 -22.05
#